data_AF-A0A2R6K4H7-F1
#
_entry.id   AF-A0A2R6K4H7-F1
#
_cell.length_a   1.000
_cell.length_b   1.000
_cell.length_c   1.000
_cell.angle_alpha   90.00
_cell.angle_beta   90.00
_cell.angle_gamma   90.00
#
_symmetry.space_group_name_H-M   'P 1'
#
loop_
_entity.id
_entity.type
_entity.pdbx_description
1 polymer ?
#
loop_
_entity_poly.entity_id
_entity_poly.type
_entity_poly.pdbx_seq_one_letter_code
_entity_poly.pdbx_strand_id
1 'polypeptide(L)'
;MSDTDRVMIVAVVDETFDIARHHGFYPSPISYERANEPAAYLALYRTSPQSAITHYAPIEGRFEDDGSHADIDWFDRLIGSRSADERAMVFSLGDLLPLDRPVTNDINGVRGAWYTTLDELEAATVLTDLEPED
;
A
#
# COMPACT_ATOMS: atom_id res chain seq x y z
N MET A 1 12.08 6.11 16.59
CA MET A 1 11.93 5.41 15.30
C MET A 1 13.03 4.38 15.30
N SER A 2 12.66 3.10 15.24
CA SER A 2 13.60 1.98 15.27
C SER A 2 14.08 1.76 13.84
N ASP A 3 15.35 1.39 13.66
CA ASP A 3 16.00 0.91 12.41
C ASP A 3 15.31 -0.34 11.79
N THR A 4 14.06 -0.63 12.15
CA THR A 4 13.38 -1.94 11.97
C THR A 4 11.89 -1.79 11.65
N ASP A 5 11.38 -0.57 11.47
CA ASP A 5 9.97 -0.38 11.17
C ASP A 5 9.68 -0.82 9.73
N ARG A 6 9.16 -2.05 9.59
CA ARG A 6 8.90 -2.69 8.30
C ARG A 6 7.83 -1.92 7.51
N VAL A 7 8.15 -1.61 6.26
CA VAL A 7 7.26 -0.96 5.30
C VAL A 7 6.74 -2.00 4.32
N MET A 8 5.43 -2.02 4.10
CA MET A 8 4.81 -2.72 2.98
C MET A 8 4.60 -1.75 1.81
N ILE A 9 5.22 -2.02 0.67
CA ILE A 9 5.06 -1.22 -0.55
C ILE A 9 4.02 -1.91 -1.44
N VAL A 10 2.99 -1.17 -1.86
CA VAL A 10 1.94 -1.66 -2.76
C VAL A 10 1.73 -0.76 -3.95
N ALA A 11 1.44 -1.36 -5.10
CA ALA A 11 0.99 -0.63 -6.28
C ALA A 11 -0.46 -0.18 -6.12
N VAL A 12 -0.72 1.10 -6.41
CA VAL A 12 -2.04 1.70 -6.37
C VAL A 12 -2.30 2.55 -7.62
N VAL A 13 -3.55 2.50 -8.07
CA VAL A 13 -4.09 3.47 -9.03
C VAL A 13 -4.52 4.74 -8.28
N ASP A 14 -4.79 5.83 -9.01
CA ASP A 14 -5.18 7.11 -8.43
C ASP A 14 -6.43 6.99 -7.53
N GLU A 15 -7.41 6.16 -7.89
CA GLU A 15 -8.62 5.96 -7.07
C GLU A 15 -8.31 5.32 -5.70
N THR A 16 -7.42 4.31 -5.65
CA THR A 16 -6.99 3.72 -4.38
C THR A 16 -6.17 4.70 -3.56
N PHE A 17 -5.33 5.52 -4.21
CA PHE A 17 -4.56 6.56 -3.54
C PHE A 17 -5.47 7.62 -2.91
N ASP A 18 -6.50 8.08 -3.63
CA ASP A 18 -7.47 9.05 -3.12
C ASP A 18 -8.25 8.49 -1.93
N ILE A 19 -8.60 7.20 -1.97
CA ILE A 19 -9.24 6.53 -0.83
C ILE A 19 -8.32 6.51 0.39
N ALA A 20 -7.07 6.09 0.23
CA ALA A 20 -6.10 6.11 1.33
C ALA A 20 -5.91 7.53 1.89
N ARG A 21 -5.81 8.53 1.01
CA ARG A 21 -5.59 9.93 1.39
C ARG A 21 -6.78 10.57 2.12
N HIS A 22 -8.00 10.27 1.69
CA HIS A 22 -9.20 10.96 2.17
C HIS A 22 -9.99 10.17 3.21
N HIS A 23 -9.88 8.85 3.20
CA HIS A 23 -10.62 7.97 4.11
C HIS A 23 -9.72 7.20 5.08
N GLY A 24 -8.39 7.27 4.93
CA GLY A 24 -7.46 6.72 5.91
C GLY A 24 -7.45 5.19 5.94
N PHE A 25 -7.71 4.53 4.81
CA PHE A 25 -7.59 3.08 4.75
C PHE A 25 -7.08 2.56 3.40
N TYR A 26 -6.47 1.38 3.44
CA TYR A 26 -6.11 0.60 2.26
C TYR A 26 -6.71 -0.80 2.34
N PRO A 27 -7.48 -1.24 1.34
CA PRO A 27 -7.99 -2.60 1.33
C PRO A 27 -7.08 -3.57 0.56
N SER A 28 -6.94 -4.78 1.09
CA SER A 28 -6.34 -5.92 0.38
C SER A 28 -7.28 -7.11 0.40
N PRO A 29 -7.47 -7.83 -0.72
CA PRO A 29 -8.11 -9.15 -0.70
C PRO A 29 -7.48 -10.04 0.36
N ILE A 30 -8.30 -10.72 1.16
CA ILE A 30 -7.80 -11.58 2.25
C ILE A 30 -6.99 -12.78 1.73
N SER A 31 -7.23 -13.15 0.47
CA SER A 31 -6.53 -14.23 -0.23
C SER A 31 -5.09 -13.88 -0.60
N TYR A 32 -4.70 -12.60 -0.53
CA TYR A 32 -3.36 -12.16 -0.86
C TYR A 32 -2.43 -12.21 0.35
N GLU A 33 -1.16 -12.56 0.10
CA GLU A 33 -0.12 -12.69 1.12
C GLU A 33 -0.03 -11.46 2.03
N ARG A 34 -0.09 -10.27 1.42
CA ARG A 34 -0.03 -8.99 2.12
C ARG A 34 -1.14 -8.74 3.14
N ALA A 35 -2.22 -9.52 3.13
CA ALA A 35 -3.25 -9.46 4.17
C ALA A 35 -2.74 -10.00 5.53
N ASN A 36 -1.73 -10.87 5.51
CA ASN A 36 -1.26 -11.59 6.69
C ASN A 36 0.08 -11.08 7.22
N GLU A 37 0.97 -10.68 6.32
CA GLU A 37 2.32 -10.20 6.64
C GLU A 37 2.31 -8.94 7.53
N PRO A 38 3.11 -8.90 8.60
CA PRO A 38 3.18 -7.73 9.47
C PRO A 38 4.00 -6.61 8.81
N ALA A 39 3.49 -5.38 8.91
CA ALA A 39 4.20 -4.15 8.58
C ALA A 39 3.74 -3.02 9.51
N ALA A 40 4.64 -2.09 9.83
CA ALA A 40 4.35 -0.90 10.63
C ALA A 40 3.89 0.28 9.75
N TYR A 41 4.32 0.31 8.50
CA TYR A 41 4.00 1.36 7.54
C TYR A 41 3.53 0.77 6.21
N LEU A 42 2.77 1.57 5.47
CA LEU A 42 2.33 1.29 4.12
C LEU A 42 2.82 2.40 3.19
N ALA A 43 3.57 2.05 2.15
CA ALA A 43 4.03 2.96 1.12
C ALA A 43 3.30 2.72 -0.21
N LEU A 44 2.96 3.81 -0.89
CA LEU A 44 2.09 3.80 -2.07
C LEU A 44 2.91 4.07 -3.34
N TYR A 45 3.19 3.00 -4.09
CA TYR A 45 3.66 3.09 -5.46
C TYR A 45 2.49 3.48 -6.36
N ARG A 46 2.46 4.73 -6.82
CA ARG A 46 1.45 5.21 -7.76
C ARG A 46 1.84 4.78 -9.16
N THR A 47 0.95 4.06 -9.83
CA THR A 47 1.15 3.62 -11.21
C THR A 47 1.19 4.82 -12.18
N SER A 48 1.23 4.57 -13.50
CA SER A 48 1.16 5.65 -14.50
C SER A 48 -0.02 6.61 -14.22
N PRO A 49 0.16 7.94 -14.33
CA PRO A 49 1.33 8.63 -14.90
C PRO A 49 2.49 8.95 -13.94
N GLN A 50 2.32 8.80 -12.61
CA GLN A 50 3.37 9.18 -11.66
C GLN A 50 4.52 8.17 -11.66
N SER A 51 4.18 6.88 -11.77
CA SER A 51 5.15 5.78 -11.85
C SER A 51 6.25 5.88 -10.78
N ALA A 52 5.84 6.14 -9.53
CA ALA A 52 6.74 6.39 -8.41
C ALA A 52 6.09 6.13 -7.05
N ILE A 53 6.88 5.79 -6.04
CA ILE A 53 6.45 5.86 -4.63
C ILE A 53 6.51 7.32 -4.22
N THR A 54 5.41 7.82 -3.65
CA THR A 54 5.30 9.25 -3.32
C THR A 54 4.90 9.52 -1.88
N HIS A 55 4.23 8.57 -1.23
CA HIS A 55 3.70 8.74 0.10
C HIS A 55 3.80 7.43 0.89
N TYR A 56 3.81 7.56 2.20
CA TYR A 56 3.65 6.46 3.14
C TYR A 56 2.78 6.88 4.31
N ALA A 57 2.22 5.91 5.03
CA ALA A 57 1.42 6.14 6.24
C ALA A 57 1.72 5.08 7.29
N PRO A 58 1.66 5.40 8.60
CA PRO A 58 1.67 4.38 9.64
C PRO A 58 0.40 3.53 9.57
N ILE A 59 0.54 2.23 9.78
CA ILE A 59 -0.60 1.30 9.92
C ILE A 59 -1.03 1.33 11.40
N GLU A 60 -2.23 1.82 11.65
CA GLU A 60 -2.78 1.93 13.02
C GLU A 60 -3.55 0.67 13.44
N GLY A 61 -4.04 -0.10 12.47
CA GLY A 61 -4.79 -1.32 12.73
C GLY A 61 -5.15 -2.05 11.46
N ARG A 62 -5.73 -3.25 11.65
CA ARG A 62 -6.30 -4.04 10.56
C ARG A 62 -7.56 -4.76 11.01
N PHE A 63 -8.53 -4.88 10.12
CA PHE A 63 -9.76 -5.62 10.36
C PHE A 63 -10.26 -6.23 9.05
N GLU A 64 -11.03 -7.31 9.16
CA GLU A 64 -11.70 -7.91 8.00
C GLU A 64 -12.98 -7.13 7.70
N ASP A 65 -13.21 -6.82 6.42
CA ASP A 65 -14.41 -6.16 5.93
C ASP A 65 -15.00 -6.93 4.75
N ASP A 66 -16.32 -6.91 4.65
CA ASP A 66 -17.09 -7.43 3.51
C ASP A 66 -17.29 -6.38 2.40
N GLY A 67 -16.70 -5.20 2.56
CA GLY A 67 -16.79 -4.08 1.63
C GLY A 67 -17.74 -2.97 2.09
N SER A 68 -18.38 -3.11 3.25
CA SER A 68 -19.35 -2.14 3.77
C SER A 68 -18.75 -1.04 4.66
N HIS A 69 -17.46 -1.11 5.01
CA HIS A 69 -16.86 -0.27 6.06
C HIS A 69 -17.02 1.25 5.87
N ALA A 70 -16.90 1.73 4.64
CA ALA A 70 -16.75 3.17 4.40
C ALA A 70 -18.02 3.85 3.87
N ASP A 71 -19.18 3.16 3.82
CA ASP A 71 -20.35 3.56 3.03
C ASP A 71 -19.99 3.91 1.56
N ILE A 72 -18.83 3.44 1.11
CA ILE A 72 -18.27 3.61 -0.21
C ILE A 72 -18.16 2.21 -0.78
N ASP A 73 -18.61 2.04 -2.01
CA ASP A 73 -18.47 0.81 -2.78
C ASP A 73 -17.01 0.63 -3.24
N TRP A 74 -16.07 0.59 -2.29
CA TRP A 74 -14.65 0.49 -2.58
C TRP A 74 -14.28 -0.94 -2.97
N PHE A 75 -15.03 -1.94 -2.50
CA PHE A 75 -14.71 -3.34 -2.72
C PHE A 75 -14.84 -3.69 -4.20
N ASP A 76 -16.00 -3.42 -4.81
CA ASP A 76 -16.20 -3.67 -6.24
C ASP A 76 -15.30 -2.77 -7.10
N ARG A 77 -14.99 -1.55 -6.65
CA ARG A 77 -14.14 -0.61 -7.38
C ARG A 77 -12.65 -0.96 -7.37
N LEU A 78 -12.11 -1.36 -6.21
CA LEU A 78 -10.68 -1.53 -6.00
C LEU A 78 -10.21 -2.99 -6.05
N ILE A 79 -11.06 -3.92 -5.60
CA ILE A 79 -10.74 -5.35 -5.56
C ILE A 79 -11.39 -6.08 -6.75
N GLY A 80 -12.53 -5.59 -7.22
CA GLY A 80 -13.23 -6.14 -8.38
C GLY A 80 -13.93 -7.47 -8.11
N SER A 81 -14.49 -8.04 -9.18
CA SER A 81 -15.26 -9.29 -9.16
C SER A 81 -14.38 -10.52 -8.90
N ARG A 82 -14.09 -10.80 -7.63
CA ARG A 82 -13.90 -12.18 -7.16
C ARG A 82 -15.15 -12.65 -6.42
N SER A 83 -15.15 -13.90 -5.99
CA SER A 83 -16.34 -14.60 -5.45
C SER A 83 -17.15 -13.71 -4.51
N ALA A 84 -18.49 -13.81 -4.56
CA ALA A 84 -19.40 -13.01 -3.73
C ALA A 84 -19.13 -13.10 -2.21
N ASP A 85 -18.33 -14.07 -1.77
CA ASP A 85 -17.92 -14.28 -0.38
C ASP A 85 -16.47 -13.81 -0.09
N GLU A 86 -15.77 -13.18 -1.03
CA GLU A 86 -14.43 -12.66 -0.75
C GLU A 86 -14.52 -11.48 0.21
N ARG A 87 -13.71 -11.53 1.26
CA ARG A 87 -13.52 -10.44 2.22
C ARG A 87 -12.17 -9.79 1.99
N ALA A 88 -12.00 -8.61 2.53
CA ALA A 88 -10.76 -7.89 2.46
C ALA A 88 -10.23 -7.60 3.85
N MET A 89 -8.91 -7.71 3.99
CA MET A 89 -8.21 -7.11 5.12
C MET A 89 -8.05 -5.62 4.82
N VAL A 90 -8.71 -4.79 5.63
CA VAL A 90 -8.60 -3.34 5.57
C VAL A 90 -7.54 -2.89 6.56
N PHE A 91 -6.58 -2.12 6.09
CA PHE A 91 -5.54 -1.49 6.89
C PHE A 91 -5.99 -0.07 7.21
N SER A 92 -6.20 0.25 8.49
CA SER A 92 -6.39 1.62 8.95
C SER A 92 -5.05 2.34 8.93
N LEU A 93 -5.03 3.50 8.31
CA LEU A 93 -3.85 4.32 8.11
C LEU A 93 -3.96 5.59 8.95
N GLY A 94 -2.85 6.00 9.56
CA GLY A 94 -2.72 7.37 10.06
C GLY A 94 -2.56 8.36 8.89
N ASP A 95 -2.00 9.53 9.19
CA ASP A 95 -1.80 10.56 8.17
C ASP A 95 -0.91 10.08 7.02
N LEU A 96 -1.34 10.33 5.79
CA LEU A 96 -0.59 10.03 4.58
C LEU A 96 0.48 11.10 4.36
N LEU A 97 1.73 10.75 4.67
CA LEU A 97 2.89 11.64 4.61
C LEU A 97 3.55 11.58 3.23
N PRO A 98 3.87 12.72 2.59
CA PRO A 98 4.67 12.73 1.38
C PRO A 98 6.13 12.36 1.70
N LEU A 99 6.77 11.62 0.79
CA LEU A 99 8.23 11.50 0.80
C LEU A 99 8.86 12.83 0.38
N ASP A 100 9.98 13.19 1.00
CA ASP A 100 10.77 14.37 0.60
C ASP A 100 11.18 14.30 -0.88
N ARG A 101 11.45 13.09 -1.37
CA ARG A 101 11.79 12.80 -2.76
C ARG A 101 11.05 11.53 -3.19
N PRO A 102 10.32 11.55 -4.32
CA PRO A 102 9.70 10.34 -4.86
C PRO A 102 10.74 9.28 -5.25
N VAL A 103 10.42 8.02 -5.00
CA VAL A 103 11.20 6.87 -5.50
C VAL A 103 10.68 6.53 -6.89
N THR A 104 11.48 6.81 -7.92
CA THR A 104 11.03 6.68 -9.33
C THR A 104 11.15 5.26 -9.85
N ASN A 105 10.24 4.86 -10.74
CA ASN A 105 10.34 3.57 -11.40
C ASN A 105 11.41 3.58 -12.52
N ASP A 106 12.45 2.78 -12.35
CA ASP A 106 13.49 2.47 -13.34
C ASP A 106 13.40 1.03 -13.88
N ILE A 107 12.40 0.27 -13.43
CA ILE A 107 12.14 -1.14 -13.78
C ILE A 107 10.68 -1.33 -14.20
N ASN A 108 10.07 -2.48 -13.86
CA ASN A 108 8.72 -2.86 -14.30
C ASN A 108 7.61 -2.43 -13.32
N GLY A 109 7.90 -1.52 -12.39
CA GLY A 109 7.01 -1.13 -11.29
C GLY A 109 6.85 -2.20 -10.21
N VAL A 110 6.12 -1.88 -9.15
CA VAL A 110 5.84 -2.80 -8.04
C VAL A 110 4.78 -3.84 -8.45
N ARG A 111 5.08 -5.12 -8.26
CA ARG A 111 4.15 -6.25 -8.45
C ARG A 111 3.94 -6.98 -7.13
N GLY A 112 2.69 -7.22 -6.77
CA GLY A 112 2.37 -7.77 -5.46
C GLY A 112 2.60 -6.75 -4.35
N ALA A 113 3.13 -7.19 -3.22
CA ALA A 113 3.64 -6.32 -2.16
C ALA A 113 5.14 -6.57 -2.00
N TRP A 114 5.90 -5.49 -1.84
CA TRP A 114 7.30 -5.57 -1.44
C TRP A 114 7.45 -5.17 0.02
N TYR A 115 8.55 -5.58 0.63
CA TYR A 115 8.84 -5.25 2.02
C TYR A 115 10.26 -4.74 2.15
N THR A 116 10.41 -3.67 2.93
CA THR A 116 11.67 -2.98 3.20
C THR A 116 11.58 -2.36 4.60
N THR A 117 12.54 -1.54 4.98
CA THR A 117 12.50 -0.70 6.18
C THR A 117 12.17 0.76 5.83
N LEU A 118 11.72 1.53 6.81
CA LEU A 118 11.46 2.96 6.60
C LEU A 118 12.74 3.71 6.18
N ASP A 119 13.89 3.37 6.77
CA ASP A 119 15.16 4.01 6.44
C ASP A 119 15.61 3.71 5.01
N GLU A 120 15.44 2.47 4.53
CA GLU A 120 15.70 2.11 3.14
C GLU A 120 14.75 2.85 2.18
N LEU A 121 13.46 2.95 2.52
CA LEU A 121 12.50 3.71 1.72
C LEU A 121 12.89 5.20 1.59
N GLU A 122 13.31 5.82 2.69
CA GLU A 122 13.69 7.25 2.71
C GLU A 122 15.04 7.51 2.02
N ALA A 123 15.94 6.51 2.00
CA ALA A 123 17.22 6.58 1.32
C ALA A 123 17.11 6.31 -0.19
N ALA A 124 16.14 5.50 -0.62
CA ALA A 124 15.96 5.09 -2.01
C ALA A 124 15.63 6.26 -2.95
N THR A 125 16.04 6.12 -4.21
CA THR A 125 15.71 7.08 -5.27
C THR A 125 15.07 6.41 -6.48
N VAL A 126 15.32 5.12 -6.66
CA VAL A 126 14.76 4.29 -7.72
C VAL A 126 14.22 2.97 -7.17
N LEU A 127 13.34 2.30 -7.89
CA LEU A 127 12.71 1.06 -7.41
C LEU A 127 13.71 -0.10 -7.29
N THR A 128 14.76 -0.14 -8.12
CA THR A 128 15.83 -1.14 -7.98
C THR A 128 16.49 -1.12 -6.59
N ASP A 129 16.50 0.03 -5.89
CA ASP A 129 17.03 0.15 -4.53
C ASP A 129 16.20 -0.65 -3.50
N LEU A 130 14.95 -0.98 -3.83
CA LEU A 130 13.94 -1.57 -2.94
C LEU A 130 13.40 -2.92 -3.44
N GLU A 131 13.91 -3.41 -4.56
CA GLU A 131 13.45 -4.66 -5.17
C GLU A 131 13.80 -5.85 -4.25
N PRO A 132 12.83 -6.72 -3.90
CA PRO A 132 13.12 -7.92 -3.12
C PRO A 132 14.11 -8.82 -3.86
N GLU A 133 15.08 -9.38 -3.15
CA GLU A 133 15.91 -10.45 -3.71
C GLU A 133 15.08 -11.75 -3.83
N ASP A 134 15.12 -12.38 -5.01
CA ASP A 134 14.46 -13.67 -5.32
C ASP A 134 15.06 -14.87 -4.53
#